data_AF-A0A2E3Z447-F1
#
_entry.id   AF-A0A2E3Z447-F1
#
_cell.length_a   1.000
_cell.length_b   1.000
_cell.length_c   1.000
_cell.angle_alpha   90.00
_cell.angle_beta   90.00
_cell.angle_gamma   90.00
#
_symmetry.space_group_name_H-M   'P 1'
#
loop_
_entity.id
_entity.type
_entity.pdbx_description
1 polymer ?
#
loop_
_entity_poly.entity_id
_entity_poly.type
_entity_poly.pdbx_seq_one_letter_code
_entity_poly.pdbx_strand_id
1 'polypeptide(L)'
;MLSSNNEPANDGAQPTVAILGASANRNKFGNKSVRAHAAQGYHVFPINPHEDQIEGFPAFKSILDAPVSKFNRVSLYVPPELGLKLIDQIAAKGCDELWLNPGSESEELVAKARELGMEPILACSIVDVGSRY
;
A
#
# COMPACT_ATOMS: atom_id res chain seq x y z
N MET A 1 -21.68 -32.46 -28.40
CA MET A 1 -21.58 -31.92 -27.03
C MET A 1 -20.14 -32.06 -26.58
N LEU A 2 -19.35 -31.01 -26.77
CA LEU A 2 -18.04 -30.88 -26.15
C LEU A 2 -18.18 -29.70 -25.20
N SER A 3 -18.09 -29.99 -23.91
CA SER A 3 -18.22 -29.02 -22.84
C SER A 3 -17.06 -28.04 -22.92
N SER A 4 -17.35 -26.80 -23.31
CA SER A 4 -16.42 -25.69 -23.13
C SER A 4 -16.28 -25.44 -21.63
N ASN A 5 -15.13 -25.80 -21.08
CA ASN A 5 -14.71 -25.32 -19.77
C ASN A 5 -14.48 -23.81 -19.91
N ASN A 6 -15.43 -23.02 -19.43
CA ASN A 6 -15.25 -21.61 -19.19
C ASN A 6 -14.38 -21.49 -17.94
N GLU A 7 -13.06 -21.42 -18.11
CA GLU A 7 -12.24 -20.73 -17.12
C GLU A 7 -12.59 -19.24 -17.17
N PRO A 8 -12.74 -18.56 -16.03
CA PRO A 8 -12.93 -17.11 -16.05
C PRO A 8 -11.70 -16.48 -16.73
N ALA A 9 -11.96 -15.65 -17.73
CA ALA A 9 -10.93 -14.83 -18.35
C ALA A 9 -10.29 -13.97 -17.26
N ASN A 10 -8.98 -14.11 -17.07
CA ASN A 10 -8.21 -13.30 -16.13
C ASN A 10 -8.03 -11.91 -16.73
N ASP A 11 -8.94 -11.00 -16.39
CA ASP A 11 -9.04 -9.65 -16.91
C ASP A 11 -8.16 -8.66 -16.12
N GLY A 12 -6.86 -8.68 -16.41
CA GLY A 12 -5.96 -7.53 -16.18
C GLY A 12 -4.95 -7.70 -15.03
N ALA A 13 -3.82 -7.02 -15.14
CA ALA A 13 -2.60 -7.17 -14.31
C ALA A 13 -2.83 -7.30 -12.78
N GLN A 14 -1.94 -8.07 -12.12
CA GLN A 14 -1.84 -8.21 -10.66
C GLN A 14 -1.86 -6.82 -9.97
N PRO A 15 -2.76 -6.56 -9.00
CA PRO A 15 -2.86 -5.25 -8.38
C PRO A 15 -1.62 -4.93 -7.53
N THR A 16 -1.17 -3.69 -7.58
CA THR A 16 0.04 -3.23 -6.88
C THR A 16 -0.29 -2.48 -5.60
N VAL A 17 0.49 -2.71 -4.54
CA VAL A 17 0.37 -1.94 -3.29
C VAL A 17 1.72 -1.50 -2.75
N ALA A 18 1.84 -0.20 -2.43
CA ALA A 18 2.94 0.33 -1.64
C ALA A 18 2.57 0.32 -0.15
N ILE A 19 3.41 -0.28 0.70
CA ILE A 19 3.23 -0.27 2.16
C ILE A 19 4.27 0.66 2.77
N LEU A 20 3.85 1.89 3.11
CA LEU A 20 4.72 2.91 3.71
C LEU A 20 4.78 2.70 5.22
N GLY A 21 6.00 2.58 5.75
CA GLY A 21 6.21 2.12 7.13
C GLY A 21 6.20 0.59 7.26
N ALA A 22 6.46 -0.13 6.16
CA ALA A 22 6.75 -1.57 6.21
C ALA A 22 7.92 -1.84 7.17
N SER A 23 7.98 -3.03 7.77
CA SER A 23 9.04 -3.39 8.72
C SER A 23 9.40 -4.87 8.66
N ALA A 24 10.67 -5.19 8.93
CA ALA A 24 11.09 -6.57 9.19
C ALA A 24 10.52 -7.11 10.53
N ASN A 25 10.10 -6.23 11.45
CA ASN A 25 9.48 -6.65 12.71
C ASN A 25 8.03 -7.09 12.48
N ARG A 26 7.79 -8.40 12.57
CA ARG A 26 6.48 -9.04 12.34
C ARG A 26 5.35 -8.61 13.27
N ASN A 27 5.67 -8.00 14.40
CA ASN A 27 4.66 -7.48 15.34
C ASN A 27 4.09 -6.14 14.89
N LYS A 28 4.81 -5.37 14.05
CA LYS A 28 4.36 -4.06 13.57
C LYS A 28 3.30 -4.20 12.49
N PHE A 29 2.35 -3.26 12.46
CA PHE A 29 1.26 -3.27 11.49
C PHE A 29 1.72 -3.14 10.04
N GLY A 30 2.79 -2.38 9.76
CA GLY A 30 3.38 -2.34 8.41
C GLY A 30 3.82 -3.72 7.91
N ASN A 31 4.39 -4.57 8.77
CA ASN A 31 4.70 -5.95 8.39
C ASN A 31 3.43 -6.80 8.18
N LYS A 32 2.48 -6.71 9.12
CA LYS A 32 1.19 -7.42 9.00
C LYS A 32 0.50 -7.07 7.70
N SER A 33 0.57 -5.82 7.26
CA SER A 33 0.01 -5.36 5.99
C SER A 33 0.70 -5.95 4.77
N VAL A 34 2.04 -6.04 4.77
CA VAL A 34 2.79 -6.72 3.70
C VAL A 34 2.28 -8.15 3.54
N ARG A 35 2.20 -8.91 4.64
CA ARG A 35 1.72 -10.30 4.61
C ARG A 35 0.25 -10.42 4.20
N ALA A 36 -0.60 -9.53 4.71
CA ALA A 36 -2.03 -9.52 4.41
C ALA A 36 -2.30 -9.28 2.92
N HIS A 37 -1.69 -8.25 2.33
CA HIS A 37 -1.86 -7.95 0.91
C HIS A 37 -1.23 -9.02 0.01
N ALA A 38 -0.04 -9.53 0.37
CA ALA A 38 0.59 -10.63 -0.36
C ALA A 38 -0.29 -11.89 -0.40
N ALA A 39 -0.92 -12.25 0.74
CA ALA A 39 -1.84 -13.39 0.82
C ALA A 39 -3.11 -13.21 -0.04
N GLN A 40 -3.45 -11.97 -0.40
CA GLN A 40 -4.59 -11.62 -1.25
C GLN A 40 -4.18 -11.38 -2.71
N GLY A 41 -2.95 -11.76 -3.08
CA GLY A 41 -2.49 -11.73 -4.46
C GLY A 41 -1.98 -10.38 -4.95
N TYR A 42 -1.81 -9.38 -4.08
CA TYR A 42 -1.17 -8.12 -4.48
C TYR A 42 0.31 -8.31 -4.80
N HIS A 43 0.81 -7.55 -5.77
CA HIS A 43 2.24 -7.28 -5.90
C HIS A 43 2.63 -6.22 -4.85
N VAL A 44 3.34 -6.63 -3.82
CA VAL A 44 3.64 -5.78 -2.65
C VAL A 44 5.00 -5.09 -2.80
N PHE A 45 5.01 -3.78 -2.56
CA PHE A 45 6.20 -2.92 -2.55
C PHE A 45 6.39 -2.34 -1.13
N PRO A 46 7.19 -2.98 -0.27
CA PRO A 46 7.55 -2.44 1.03
C PRO A 46 8.37 -1.15 0.87
N ILE A 47 7.94 -0.06 1.51
CA ILE A 47 8.69 1.20 1.54
C ILE A 47 9.24 1.42 2.96
N ASN A 48 10.56 1.28 3.10
CA ASN A 48 11.32 1.49 4.32
C ASN A 48 12.80 1.80 3.98
N PRO A 49 13.33 2.97 4.38
CA PRO A 49 14.71 3.36 4.06
C PRO A 49 15.82 2.58 4.78
N HIS A 50 15.47 1.73 5.75
CA HIS A 50 16.41 1.01 6.61
C HIS A 50 16.48 -0.49 6.33
N GLU A 51 15.66 -1.01 5.42
CA GLU A 51 15.59 -2.44 5.12
C GLU A 51 15.80 -2.64 3.63
N ASP A 52 16.57 -3.66 3.24
CA ASP A 52 16.72 -4.04 1.84
C ASP A 52 15.67 -5.08 1.40
N GLN A 53 15.11 -5.83 2.36
CA GLN A 53 14.10 -6.86 2.11
C GLN A 53 13.14 -7.01 3.30
N ILE A 54 11.85 -7.22 3.02
CA ILE A 54 10.82 -7.48 4.04
C ILE A 54 9.91 -8.62 3.55
N GLU A 55 9.76 -9.69 4.34
CA GLU A 55 8.92 -10.86 3.99
C GLU A 55 9.27 -11.47 2.62
N GLY A 56 10.54 -11.39 2.21
CA GLY A 56 11.01 -11.87 0.91
C GLY A 56 10.89 -10.87 -0.24
N PHE A 57 10.15 -9.77 -0.06
CA PHE A 57 10.00 -8.71 -1.07
C PHE A 57 11.15 -7.69 -0.99
N PRO A 58 11.71 -7.22 -2.12
CA PRO A 58 12.64 -6.09 -2.14
C PRO A 58 12.00 -4.87 -1.49
N ALA A 59 12.69 -4.23 -0.56
CA ALA A 59 12.24 -3.00 0.08
C ALA A 59 12.89 -1.78 -0.59
N PHE A 60 12.14 -0.68 -0.66
CA PHE A 60 12.55 0.55 -1.33
C PHE A 60 12.67 1.69 -0.33
N LYS A 61 13.62 2.59 -0.54
CA LYS A 61 13.87 3.71 0.38
C LYS A 61 12.82 4.80 0.26
N SER A 62 12.35 5.06 -0.97
CA SER A 62 11.22 5.92 -1.27
C SER A 62 10.20 5.20 -2.14
N ILE A 63 8.94 5.65 -2.06
CA ILE A 63 7.88 5.25 -3.01
C ILE A 63 8.24 5.59 -4.46
N LEU A 64 9.09 6.61 -4.67
CA LEU A 64 9.56 7.01 -6.00
C LEU A 64 10.49 5.98 -6.62
N ASP A 65 11.27 5.25 -5.81
CA ASP A 65 12.25 4.25 -6.24
C ASP A 65 11.60 2.95 -6.74
N ALA A 66 10.33 2.71 -6.39
CA ALA A 66 9.63 1.50 -6.78
C ALA A 66 9.47 1.42 -8.32
N PRO A 67 9.74 0.28 -8.97
CA PRO A 67 9.75 0.16 -10.44
C PRO A 67 8.36 0.02 -11.07
N VAL A 68 7.42 0.88 -10.66
CA VAL A 68 6.07 1.00 -11.22
C VAL A 68 5.76 2.47 -11.53
N SER A 69 4.94 2.74 -12.54
CA SER A 69 4.57 4.12 -12.89
C SER A 69 3.53 4.72 -11.95
N LYS A 70 2.64 3.90 -11.39
CA LYS A 70 1.55 4.26 -10.47
C LYS A 70 1.16 3.03 -9.65
N PHE A 71 0.63 3.25 -8.45
CA PHE A 71 0.08 2.18 -7.60
C PHE A 71 -1.45 2.06 -7.71
N ASN A 72 -1.98 0.85 -7.55
CA ASN A 72 -3.42 0.71 -7.28
C ASN A 72 -3.72 1.16 -5.85
N ARG A 73 -2.86 0.78 -4.90
CA ARG A 73 -3.03 1.13 -3.49
C ARG A 73 -1.75 1.66 -2.87
N VAL A 74 -1.87 2.70 -2.05
CA VAL A 74 -0.84 3.18 -1.14
C VAL A 74 -1.40 3.12 0.27
N SER A 75 -0.71 2.42 1.18
CA SER A 75 -1.19 2.19 2.54
C SER A 75 -0.15 2.66 3.57
N LEU A 76 -0.52 3.66 4.38
CA LEU A 76 0.37 4.27 5.36
C LEU A 76 0.25 3.61 6.74
N TYR A 77 1.39 3.29 7.32
CA TYR A 77 1.59 2.79 8.69
C TYR A 77 2.68 3.57 9.43
N VAL A 78 2.83 4.84 9.08
CA VAL A 78 3.76 5.79 9.71
C VAL A 78 2.99 6.82 10.54
N PRO A 79 3.63 7.46 11.54
CA PRO A 79 3.01 8.57 12.26
C PRO A 79 2.60 9.72 11.32
N PRO A 80 1.58 10.53 11.69
CA PRO A 80 1.05 11.58 10.83
C PRO A 80 2.11 12.60 10.40
N GLU A 81 3.05 12.97 11.27
CA GLU A 81 4.11 13.93 10.95
C GLU A 81 5.05 13.42 9.85
N LEU A 82 5.26 12.10 9.78
CA LEU A 82 6.01 11.48 8.70
C LEU A 82 5.13 11.33 7.45
N GLY A 83 3.84 11.03 7.60
CA GLY A 83 2.88 11.04 6.50
C GLY A 83 2.88 12.36 5.72
N LEU A 84 2.88 13.50 6.44
CA LEU A 84 2.97 14.84 5.84
C LEU A 84 4.24 15.06 5.01
N LYS A 85 5.37 14.49 5.41
CA LYS A 85 6.64 14.58 4.66
C LYS A 85 6.65 13.70 3.41
N LEU A 86 5.80 12.68 3.37
CA LEU A 86 5.74 11.69 2.29
C LEU A 86 4.65 12.00 1.27
N ILE A 87 3.63 12.80 1.63
CA ILE A 87 2.42 12.98 0.82
C ILE A 87 2.69 13.57 -0.57
N ASP A 88 3.66 14.49 -0.70
CA ASP A 88 4.04 15.04 -2.00
C ASP A 88 4.70 13.98 -2.89
N GLN A 89 5.48 13.05 -2.32
CA GLN A 89 6.07 11.93 -3.07
C GLN A 89 5.01 10.90 -3.48
N ILE A 90 4.01 10.67 -2.62
CA ILE A 90 2.87 9.81 -2.92
C ILE A 90 2.08 10.39 -4.09
N ALA A 91 1.78 11.70 -4.05
CA ALA A 91 1.07 12.39 -5.13
C ALA A 91 1.88 12.36 -6.44
N ALA A 92 3.19 12.58 -6.38
CA ALA A 92 4.07 12.54 -7.54
C ALA A 92 4.15 11.15 -8.18
N LYS A 93 4.11 10.07 -7.37
CA LYS A 93 4.04 8.70 -7.87
C LYS A 93 2.65 8.34 -8.40
N GLY A 94 1.61 8.83 -7.74
CA GLY A 94 0.21 8.55 -8.01
C GLY A 94 -0.27 7.21 -7.45
N CYS A 95 -1.55 7.19 -7.06
CA CYS A 95 -2.26 5.98 -6.68
C CYS A 95 -3.75 6.05 -7.03
N ASP A 96 -4.43 4.91 -7.16
CA ASP A 96 -5.90 4.87 -7.24
C ASP A 96 -6.52 5.05 -5.84
N GLU A 97 -5.93 4.39 -4.84
CA GLU A 97 -6.38 4.44 -3.45
C GLU A 97 -5.25 4.88 -2.51
N LEU A 98 -5.54 5.87 -1.66
CA LEU A 98 -4.67 6.28 -0.55
C LEU A 98 -5.32 5.89 0.77
N TRP A 99 -4.69 5.01 1.53
CA TRP A 99 -5.20 4.54 2.83
C TRP A 99 -4.39 5.14 3.98
N LEU A 100 -5.09 5.86 4.85
CA LEU A 100 -4.59 6.29 6.16
C LEU A 100 -5.12 5.30 7.20
N ASN A 101 -4.25 4.38 7.63
CA ASN A 101 -4.60 3.35 8.61
C ASN A 101 -4.62 3.94 10.03
N PRO A 102 -5.31 3.30 10.99
CA PRO A 102 -5.44 3.82 12.35
C PRO A 102 -4.09 4.25 12.96
N GLY A 103 -4.01 5.52 13.36
CA GLY A 103 -2.82 6.16 13.92
C GLY A 103 -1.88 6.81 12.91
N SER A 104 -2.19 6.80 11.61
CA SER A 104 -1.43 7.51 10.56
C SER A 104 -2.10 8.80 10.10
N GLU A 105 -3.38 8.97 10.42
CA GLU A 105 -4.22 10.08 10.04
C GLU A 105 -4.01 11.34 10.90
N SER A 106 -4.20 12.50 10.29
CA SER A 106 -4.42 13.78 10.98
C SER A 106 -5.27 14.66 10.07
N GLU A 107 -5.94 15.67 10.64
CA GLU A 107 -6.72 16.64 9.85
C GLU A 107 -5.84 17.34 8.80
N GLU A 108 -4.61 17.70 9.17
CA GLU A 108 -3.64 18.34 8.28
C GLU A 108 -3.24 17.42 7.12
N LEU A 109 -2.94 16.14 7.40
CA LEU A 109 -2.58 15.18 6.36
C LEU A 109 -3.73 14.93 5.38
N VAL A 110 -4.96 14.84 5.90
CA VAL A 110 -6.16 14.66 5.07
C VAL A 110 -6.39 15.88 4.18
N ALA A 111 -6.29 17.09 4.74
CA ALA A 111 -6.43 18.33 3.98
C ALA A 111 -5.37 18.41 2.87
N LYS A 112 -4.11 18.13 3.20
CA LYS A 112 -3.00 18.15 2.24
C LYS A 112 -3.16 17.11 1.13
N ALA A 113 -3.62 15.90 1.44
CA ALA A 113 -3.92 14.88 0.44
C ALA A 113 -4.98 15.37 -0.57
N ARG A 114 -6.04 16.02 -0.07
CA ARG A 114 -7.12 16.58 -0.90
C ARG A 114 -6.65 17.74 -1.77
N GLU A 115 -5.81 18.63 -1.25
CA GLU A 115 -5.17 19.70 -2.03
C GLU A 115 -4.34 19.14 -3.20
N LEU A 116 -3.74 17.96 -3.01
CA LEU A 116 -2.97 17.24 -4.02
C LEU A 116 -3.83 16.38 -4.95
N GLY A 117 -5.17 16.46 -4.84
CA GLY A 117 -6.11 15.74 -5.70
C GLY A 117 -6.33 14.26 -5.33
N MET A 118 -5.95 13.85 -4.12
CA MET A 118 -6.22 12.51 -3.59
C MET A 118 -7.30 12.56 -2.52
N GLU A 119 -8.29 11.66 -2.58
CA GLU A 119 -9.27 11.49 -1.50
C GLU A 119 -8.85 10.30 -0.61
N PRO A 120 -8.33 10.53 0.61
CA PRO A 120 -7.85 9.46 1.46
C PRO A 120 -8.99 8.64 2.05
N ILE A 121 -8.77 7.33 2.15
CA ILE A 121 -9.63 6.38 2.86
C ILE A 121 -9.10 6.24 4.29
N LEU A 122 -9.91 6.65 5.27
CA LEU A 122 -9.59 6.57 6.70
C LEU A 122 -10.15 5.27 7.28
N ALA A 123 -9.43 4.16 7.09
CA ALA A 123 -9.83 2.84 7.55
C ALA A 123 -8.62 1.89 7.60
N CYS A 124 -8.83 0.67 8.11
CA CYS A 124 -7.78 -0.34 8.15
C CYS A 124 -7.73 -1.16 6.85
N SER A 125 -6.68 -0.98 6.05
CA SER A 125 -6.51 -1.70 4.79
C SER A 125 -6.31 -3.21 4.97
N ILE A 126 -5.83 -3.67 6.14
CA ILE A 126 -5.72 -5.10 6.45
C ILE A 126 -7.11 -5.74 6.60
N VAL A 127 -8.03 -5.03 7.25
CA VAL A 127 -9.42 -5.50 7.44
C VAL A 127 -10.14 -5.49 6.09
N ASP A 128 -9.93 -4.44 5.28
CA ASP A 128 -10.48 -4.31 3.94
C ASP A 128 -10.10 -5.47 3.02
N VAL A 129 -8.82 -5.85 2.97
CA VAL A 129 -8.39 -7.02 2.18
C VAL A 129 -8.83 -8.36 2.78
N GLY A 130 -9.70 -8.36 3.79
CA GLY A 130 -10.29 -9.57 4.36
C GLY A 130 -9.34 -10.40 5.22
N SER A 131 -8.23 -9.82 5.68
CA SER A 131 -7.28 -10.52 6.53
C SER A 131 -7.67 -10.40 8.00
N ARG A 132 -7.75 -11.54 8.69
CA ARG A 132 -7.87 -11.62 10.15
C ARG A 132 -6.53 -12.15 10.68
N TYR A 133 -5.83 -11.31 11.44
CA TYR A 133 -4.56 -11.66 12.10
C TYR A 133 -4.77 -12.49 13.37
#